data_AF-A0A529XZ27-F1
#
_entry.id   AF-A0A529XZ27-F1
#
_cell.length_a   1.000
_cell.length_b   1.000
_cell.length_c   1.000
_cell.angle_alpha   90.00
_cell.angle_beta   90.00
_cell.angle_gamma   90.00
#
_symmetry.space_group_name_H-M   'P 1'
#
loop_
_entity.id
_entity.type
_entity.pdbx_description
1 polymer ?
#
loop_
_entity_poly.entity_id
_entity_poly.type
_entity_poly.pdbx_seq_one_letter_code
_entity_poly.pdbx_strand_id
1 'polypeptide(L)'
;TAAQLLEKFGDLDGLLARASEIKQDNRRETIIANADKARISRELVTLKNDVPLKEGLDDLVLHAPDGPKLIGFLKTMEFTTLTRRVAEATATEIGDVQASAVIVERADAAHGPDVGAGAPPRRPAPQSNGDERPASPATRGEDAPPQGDTPSLLSALRLEQASASKIDPSAYAPIRDAAALKAWIAEAREAGILAFDAETSSSDPMQADLIGLSMAVAPGRAVYVPLAHKNGNGDLLGGGMLKNQIPVREALALL
;
A
#
# COMPACT_ATOMS: atom_id res chain seq x y z
N THR A 1 22.68 17.91 25.41
CA THR A 1 22.04 17.04 24.40
C THR A 1 22.50 15.60 24.63
N ALA A 2 21.88 14.60 23.98
CA ALA A 2 22.28 13.20 24.15
C ALA A 2 23.78 12.98 23.82
N ALA A 3 24.27 13.65 22.77
CA ALA A 3 25.69 13.65 22.39
C ALA A 3 26.62 14.08 23.54
N GLN A 4 26.34 15.20 24.22
CA GLN A 4 27.15 15.70 25.35
C GLN A 4 27.18 14.74 26.55
N LEU A 5 26.11 13.96 26.75
CA LEU A 5 26.06 12.96 27.82
C LEU A 5 26.89 11.74 27.46
N LEU A 6 26.83 11.28 26.21
CA LEU A 6 27.65 10.17 25.73
C LEU A 6 29.13 10.55 25.66
N GLU A 7 29.49 11.76 25.23
CA GLU A 7 30.88 12.25 25.26
C GLU A 7 31.47 12.26 26.69
N LYS A 8 30.66 12.59 27.69
CA LYS A 8 31.10 12.70 29.08
C LYS A 8 31.11 11.35 29.83
N PHE A 9 30.18 10.47 29.53
CA PHE A 9 29.98 9.21 30.26
C PHE A 9 30.34 7.96 29.44
N GLY A 10 30.77 8.14 28.19
CA GLY A 10 31.23 7.09 27.27
C GLY A 10 30.07 6.47 26.48
N ASP A 11 29.30 5.62 27.13
CA ASP A 11 28.20 4.88 26.53
C ASP A 11 26.93 4.96 27.38
N LEU A 12 25.87 4.27 26.92
CA LEU A 12 24.60 4.26 27.64
C LEU A 12 24.71 3.58 29.02
N ASP A 13 25.52 2.53 29.15
CA ASP A 13 25.65 1.79 30.42
C ASP A 13 26.44 2.62 31.45
N GLY A 14 27.50 3.28 31.03
CA GLY A 14 28.27 4.25 31.80
C GLY A 14 27.45 5.46 32.22
N LEU A 15 26.58 5.97 31.33
CA LEU A 15 25.63 7.04 31.64
C LEU A 15 24.61 6.61 32.70
N LEU A 16 24.03 5.41 32.58
CA LEU A 16 23.03 4.91 33.52
C LEU A 16 23.64 4.58 34.89
N ALA A 17 24.85 4.02 34.92
CA ALA A 17 25.57 3.69 36.16
C ALA A 17 25.97 4.94 36.96
N ARG A 18 26.30 6.05 36.28
CA ARG A 18 26.75 7.31 36.88
C ARG A 18 25.71 8.43 36.78
N ALA A 19 24.44 8.08 36.56
CA ALA A 19 23.35 9.04 36.37
C ALA A 19 23.21 10.00 37.57
N SER A 20 23.59 9.57 38.78
CA SER A 20 23.59 10.38 39.99
C SER A 20 24.57 11.55 39.98
N GLU A 21 25.64 11.51 39.17
CA GLU A 21 26.65 12.56 39.04
C GLU A 21 26.20 13.73 38.13
N ILE A 22 25.01 13.62 37.52
CA ILE A 22 24.46 14.65 36.64
C ILE A 22 24.01 15.85 37.51
N LYS A 23 24.71 16.98 37.35
CA LYS A 23 24.45 18.25 38.07
C LYS A 23 23.07 18.86 37.82
N GLN A 24 22.37 18.48 36.76
CA GLN A 24 21.07 19.02 36.39
C GLN A 24 19.95 18.10 36.90
N ASP A 25 19.22 18.57 37.91
CA ASP A 25 18.26 17.77 38.67
C ASP A 25 17.15 17.16 37.80
N ASN A 26 16.45 17.98 37.00
CA ASN A 26 15.40 17.49 36.09
C ASN A 26 15.91 16.43 35.08
N ARG A 27 17.14 16.58 34.59
CA ARG A 27 17.72 15.62 33.63
C ARG A 27 18.10 14.32 34.30
N ARG A 28 18.68 14.39 35.51
CA ARG A 28 19.01 13.23 36.34
C ARG A 28 17.77 12.39 36.64
N GLU A 29 16.71 13.03 37.12
CA GLU A 29 15.44 12.36 37.44
C GLU A 29 14.82 11.70 36.20
N THR A 30 14.82 12.38 35.06
CA THR A 30 14.28 11.83 33.81
C THR A 30 15.03 10.58 33.33
N ILE A 31 16.37 10.59 33.43
CA ILE A 31 17.22 9.47 33.02
C ILE A 31 17.03 8.27 33.95
N ILE A 32 16.96 8.52 35.27
CA ILE A 32 16.73 7.46 36.27
C ILE A 32 15.33 6.85 36.08
N ALA A 33 14.30 7.68 35.93
CA ALA A 33 12.92 7.23 35.78
C ALA A 33 12.66 6.44 34.47
N ASN A 34 13.49 6.62 33.45
CA ASN A 34 13.35 5.95 32.15
C ASN A 34 14.53 5.03 31.80
N ALA A 35 15.33 4.62 32.79
CA ALA A 35 16.50 3.77 32.58
C ALA A 35 16.16 2.48 31.83
N ASP A 36 15.08 1.80 32.20
CA ASP A 36 14.66 0.55 31.55
C ASP A 36 14.14 0.77 30.13
N LYS A 37 13.42 1.87 29.89
CA LYS A 37 13.00 2.25 28.54
C LYS A 37 14.21 2.55 27.65
N ALA A 38 15.26 3.17 28.19
CA ALA A 38 16.49 3.42 27.44
C ALA A 38 17.20 2.11 27.06
N ARG A 39 17.21 1.11 27.96
CA ARG A 39 17.76 -0.24 27.67
C ARG A 39 16.96 -0.96 26.58
N ILE A 40 15.63 -0.96 26.67
CA ILE A 40 14.76 -1.53 25.65
C ILE A 40 14.92 -0.79 24.32
N SER A 41 14.99 0.54 24.35
CA SER A 41 15.22 1.34 23.14
C SER A 41 16.56 1.02 22.49
N ARG A 42 17.61 0.70 23.26
CA ARG A 42 18.88 0.22 22.72
C ARG A 42 18.68 -1.11 22.01
N GLU A 43 18.01 -2.07 22.66
CA GLU A 43 17.75 -3.39 22.08
C GLU A 43 16.96 -3.28 20.77
N LEU A 44 15.89 -2.48 20.75
CA LEU A 44 15.04 -2.28 19.57
C LEU A 44 15.77 -1.63 18.39
N VAL A 45 16.78 -0.80 18.65
CA VAL A 45 17.57 -0.12 17.61
C VAL A 45 18.84 -0.91 17.25
N THR A 46 19.24 -1.89 18.07
CA THR A 46 20.42 -2.71 17.80
C THR A 46 20.13 -3.65 16.63
N LEU A 47 20.93 -3.54 15.57
CA LEU A 47 20.81 -4.43 14.43
C LEU A 47 21.17 -5.85 14.84
N LYS A 48 20.33 -6.80 14.45
CA LYS A 48 20.59 -8.23 14.62
C LYS A 48 21.61 -8.69 13.57
N ASN A 49 22.85 -8.93 13.99
CA ASN A 49 23.95 -9.30 13.10
C ASN A 49 24.13 -10.82 12.94
N ASP A 50 23.35 -11.63 13.66
CA ASP A 50 23.38 -13.10 13.68
C ASP A 50 22.15 -13.70 12.96
N VAL A 51 21.63 -13.03 11.94
CA VAL A 51 20.52 -13.54 11.15
C VAL A 51 21.02 -14.70 10.29
N PRO A 52 20.41 -15.91 10.37
CA PRO A 52 20.79 -17.01 9.50
C PRO A 52 20.39 -16.70 8.06
N LEU A 53 21.38 -16.38 7.23
CA LEU A 53 21.18 -16.17 5.80
C LEU A 53 21.36 -17.50 5.06
N LYS A 54 20.52 -17.73 4.04
CA LYS A 54 20.62 -18.93 3.18
C LYS A 54 21.83 -18.86 2.24
N GLU A 55 22.17 -17.65 1.83
CA GLU A 55 23.22 -17.31 0.89
C GLU A 55 24.25 -16.43 1.62
N GLY A 56 25.53 -16.65 1.35
CA GLY A 56 26.62 -15.88 1.92
C GLY A 56 26.81 -14.54 1.20
N LEU A 57 27.67 -13.68 1.76
CA LEU A 57 28.06 -12.42 1.10
C LEU A 57 28.70 -12.67 -0.27
N ASP A 58 29.44 -13.76 -0.42
CA ASP A 58 30.11 -14.13 -1.67
C ASP A 58 29.13 -14.57 -2.78
N ASP A 59 27.89 -14.95 -2.41
CA ASP A 59 26.83 -15.28 -3.37
C ASP A 59 26.13 -14.03 -3.91
N LEU A 60 26.27 -12.88 -3.24
CA LEU A 60 25.65 -11.60 -3.61
C LEU A 60 26.43 -10.87 -4.70
N VAL A 61 26.79 -11.59 -5.76
CA VAL A 61 27.50 -11.05 -6.92
C VAL A 61 26.52 -10.51 -7.96
N LEU A 62 26.90 -9.40 -8.60
CA LEU A 62 26.14 -8.83 -9.69
C LEU A 62 26.34 -9.66 -10.96
N HIS A 63 25.30 -10.39 -11.39
CA HIS A 63 25.32 -11.10 -12.66
C HIS A 63 25.10 -10.16 -13.84
N ALA A 64 25.67 -10.53 -15.00
CA ALA A 64 25.38 -9.84 -16.25
C ALA A 64 23.88 -9.96 -16.58
N PRO A 65 23.25 -8.88 -17.07
CA PRO A 65 21.83 -8.88 -17.40
C PRO A 65 21.50 -9.86 -18.54
N ASP A 66 20.47 -10.68 -18.35
CA ASP A 66 19.91 -11.54 -19.39
C ASP A 66 18.97 -10.72 -20.29
N GLY A 67 19.49 -10.32 -21.46
CA GLY A 67 18.79 -9.50 -22.43
C GLY A 67 17.42 -10.06 -22.85
N PRO A 68 17.35 -11.29 -23.39
CA PRO A 68 16.08 -11.90 -23.77
C PRO A 68 15.06 -11.97 -22.62
N LYS A 69 15.47 -12.38 -21.42
CA LYS A 69 14.56 -12.48 -20.27
C LYS A 69 14.03 -11.12 -19.83
N LEU A 70 14.91 -10.11 -19.77
CA LEU A 70 14.53 -8.75 -19.41
C LEU A 70 13.62 -8.10 -20.47
N ILE A 71 13.96 -8.24 -21.75
CA ILE A 71 13.16 -7.69 -22.85
C ILE A 71 11.76 -8.33 -22.86
N GLY A 72 11.65 -9.64 -22.66
CA GLY A 72 10.36 -10.32 -22.57
C GLY A 72 9.49 -9.78 -21.43
N PHE A 73 10.07 -9.60 -20.24
CA PHE A 73 9.38 -8.99 -19.11
C PHE A 73 8.97 -7.53 -19.38
N LEU A 74 9.89 -6.70 -19.88
CA LEU A 74 9.64 -5.28 -20.15
C LEU A 74 8.60 -5.06 -21.25
N LYS A 75 8.54 -5.94 -22.26
CA LYS A 75 7.46 -5.95 -23.24
C LYS A 75 6.10 -6.23 -22.59
N THR A 76 6.05 -7.18 -21.68
CA THR A 76 4.82 -7.52 -20.92
C THR A 76 4.32 -6.34 -20.08
N MET A 77 5.26 -5.61 -19.46
CA MET A 77 4.99 -4.42 -18.67
C MET A 77 4.86 -3.13 -19.51
N GLU A 78 5.02 -3.22 -20.83
CA GLU A 78 4.93 -2.11 -21.78
C GLU A 78 5.94 -0.96 -21.56
N PHE A 79 7.10 -1.25 -20.95
CA PHE A 79 8.16 -0.27 -20.68
C PHE A 79 9.07 -0.02 -21.89
N THR A 80 8.51 0.56 -22.95
CA THR A 80 9.16 0.78 -24.26
C THR A 80 10.55 1.42 -24.20
N THR A 81 10.72 2.46 -23.37
CA THR A 81 12.01 3.16 -23.23
C THR A 81 13.07 2.30 -22.57
N LEU A 82 12.69 1.51 -21.56
CA LEU A 82 13.62 0.60 -20.89
C LEU A 82 13.95 -0.60 -21.78
N THR A 83 12.98 -1.12 -22.53
CA THR A 83 13.21 -2.20 -23.50
C THR A 83 14.32 -1.83 -24.47
N ARG A 84 14.28 -0.62 -25.06
CA ARG A 84 15.32 -0.14 -25.97
C ARG A 84 16.70 -0.04 -25.29
N ARG A 85 16.75 0.55 -24.10
CA ARG A 85 18.00 0.70 -23.34
C ARG A 85 18.63 -0.64 -22.97
N VAL A 86 17.82 -1.63 -22.59
CA VAL A 86 18.30 -2.99 -22.30
C VAL A 86 18.80 -3.65 -23.57
N ALA A 87 18.07 -3.55 -24.68
CA ALA A 87 18.48 -4.11 -25.97
C ALA A 87 19.86 -3.60 -26.41
N GLU A 88 20.08 -2.28 -26.31
CA GLU A 88 21.37 -1.64 -26.59
C GLU A 88 22.47 -2.14 -25.63
N ALA A 89 22.18 -2.24 -24.34
CA ALA A 89 23.15 -2.66 -23.32
C ALA A 89 23.52 -4.16 -23.37
N THR A 90 22.60 -5.02 -23.82
CA THR A 90 22.79 -6.47 -23.90
C THR A 90 23.03 -6.99 -25.32
N ALA A 91 23.12 -6.08 -26.30
CA ALA A 91 23.22 -6.40 -27.73
C ALA A 91 22.18 -7.45 -28.17
N THR A 92 20.95 -7.31 -27.68
CA THR A 92 19.85 -8.24 -27.95
C THR A 92 18.84 -7.59 -28.87
N GLU A 93 18.46 -8.27 -29.94
CA GLU A 93 17.46 -7.75 -30.89
C GLU A 93 16.05 -7.83 -30.30
N ILE A 94 15.37 -6.68 -30.22
CA ILE A 94 14.02 -6.58 -29.62
C ILE A 94 13.02 -7.42 -30.42
N GLY A 95 13.17 -7.49 -31.75
CA GLY A 95 12.25 -8.21 -32.64
C GLY A 95 12.15 -9.71 -32.34
N ASP A 96 13.26 -10.31 -31.88
CA ASP A 96 13.39 -11.76 -31.70
C ASP A 96 12.80 -12.25 -30.37
N VAL A 97 12.49 -11.34 -29.46
CA VAL A 97 12.03 -11.67 -28.10
C VAL A 97 10.54 -11.45 -27.98
N GLN A 98 9.77 -12.49 -27.67
CA GLN A 98 8.33 -12.37 -27.41
C GLN A 98 8.05 -11.84 -25.99
N ALA A 99 6.89 -11.20 -25.80
CA ALA A 99 6.44 -10.80 -24.47
C ALA A 99 6.28 -12.04 -23.58
N SER A 100 6.76 -11.95 -22.34
CA SER A 100 6.63 -13.04 -21.37
C SER A 100 5.21 -13.16 -20.83
N ALA A 101 4.78 -14.38 -20.53
CA ALA A 101 3.52 -14.58 -19.81
C ALA A 101 3.75 -14.31 -18.32
N VAL A 102 3.29 -13.17 -17.81
CA VAL A 102 3.27 -12.88 -16.37
C VAL A 102 1.87 -13.12 -15.85
N ILE A 103 1.70 -14.21 -15.10
CA ILE A 103 0.43 -14.53 -14.46
C ILE A 103 0.29 -13.62 -13.23
N VAL A 104 -0.69 -12.73 -13.25
CA VAL A 104 -1.05 -11.91 -12.09
C VAL A 104 -2.19 -12.60 -11.35
N GLU A 105 -1.89 -13.22 -10.21
CA GLU A 105 -2.92 -13.75 -9.31
C GLU A 105 -3.74 -12.57 -8.73
N ARG A 106 -5.07 -12.70 -8.74
CA ARG A 106 -6.00 -11.66 -8.25
C ARG A 106 -6.53 -11.99 -6.85
N ALA A 107 -6.81 -10.92 -6.10
CA ALA A 107 -7.71 -10.71 -4.96
C ALA A 107 -7.88 -11.82 -3.89
N ASP A 108 -8.30 -13.02 -4.26
CA ASP A 108 -8.68 -14.07 -3.30
C ASP A 108 -7.45 -14.72 -2.63
N ALA A 109 -6.29 -14.66 -3.29
CA ALA A 109 -4.99 -15.14 -2.80
C ALA A 109 -3.87 -14.07 -2.84
N ALA A 110 -4.17 -12.88 -3.35
CA ALA A 110 -3.19 -11.80 -3.51
C ALA A 110 -3.06 -11.01 -2.18
N HIS A 111 -2.24 -11.51 -1.26
CA HIS A 111 -1.77 -10.68 -0.15
C HIS A 111 -0.70 -9.72 -0.68
N GLY A 112 -0.87 -8.41 -0.41
CA GLY A 112 0.23 -7.44 -0.55
C GLY A 112 1.43 -7.87 0.31
N PRO A 113 2.62 -7.25 0.18
CA PRO A 113 3.73 -7.57 1.07
C PRO A 113 3.23 -7.49 2.51
N ASP A 114 3.22 -8.63 3.20
CA ASP A 114 2.68 -8.78 4.56
C ASP A 114 3.42 -7.82 5.50
N VAL A 115 2.87 -6.62 5.66
CA VAL A 115 3.32 -5.63 6.63
C VAL A 115 2.39 -5.67 7.85
N GLY A 116 2.13 -6.87 8.41
CA GLY A 116 1.47 -6.98 9.70
C GLY A 116 0.80 -8.32 10.01
N ALA A 117 1.23 -8.91 11.14
CA ALA A 117 0.66 -10.04 11.89
C ALA A 117 0.71 -11.43 11.21
N GLY A 118 1.75 -12.19 11.59
CA GLY A 118 2.06 -13.51 11.05
C GLY A 118 0.90 -14.50 11.07
N ALA A 119 0.56 -14.99 9.87
CA ALA A 119 0.00 -16.31 9.69
C ALA A 119 1.15 -17.35 9.65
N PRO A 120 0.97 -18.56 10.19
CA PRO A 120 2.00 -19.59 10.11
C PRO A 120 2.19 -20.04 8.64
N PRO A 121 3.42 -20.40 8.23
CA PRO A 121 3.68 -20.80 6.86
C PRO A 121 2.89 -22.05 6.51
N ARG A 122 2.14 -22.00 5.40
CA ARG A 122 1.52 -23.20 4.79
C ARG A 122 2.65 -24.19 4.45
N ARG A 123 2.58 -25.41 4.99
CA ARG A 123 3.49 -26.50 4.60
C ARG A 123 3.37 -26.73 3.09
N PRO A 124 4.48 -26.81 2.34
CA PRO A 124 4.42 -27.27 0.96
C PRO A 124 3.89 -28.70 0.93
N ALA A 125 3.02 -28.99 -0.04
CA ALA A 125 2.52 -30.33 -0.33
C ALA A 125 3.70 -31.30 -0.59
N PRO A 126 3.54 -32.61 -0.31
CA PRO A 126 4.63 -33.56 -0.43
C PRO A 126 5.15 -33.63 -1.87
N GLN A 127 6.45 -33.40 -2.03
CA GLN A 127 7.17 -33.54 -3.29
C GLN A 127 7.18 -35.02 -3.69
N SER A 128 6.46 -35.37 -4.76
CA SER A 128 6.70 -36.61 -5.48
C SER A 128 7.97 -36.44 -6.32
N ASN A 129 9.02 -37.20 -5.99
CA ASN A 129 10.19 -37.35 -6.84
C ASN A 129 9.79 -38.06 -8.13
N GLY A 130 9.56 -37.27 -9.18
CA GLY A 130 9.43 -37.72 -10.55
C GLY A 130 10.09 -36.66 -11.44
N ASP A 131 10.96 -37.10 -12.34
CA ASP A 131 11.67 -36.30 -13.33
C ASP A 131 10.67 -35.55 -14.24
N GLU A 132 10.18 -34.39 -13.81
CA GLU A 132 9.42 -33.47 -14.65
C GLU A 132 10.21 -32.18 -14.82
N ARG A 133 10.78 -32.03 -16.02
CA ARG A 133 11.26 -30.74 -16.51
C ARG A 133 10.13 -29.70 -16.35
N PRO A 134 10.42 -28.45 -15.95
CA PRO A 134 9.37 -27.44 -15.89
C PRO A 134 8.75 -27.31 -17.28
N ALA A 135 7.46 -27.62 -17.36
CA ALA A 135 6.70 -27.45 -18.59
C ALA A 135 6.83 -25.99 -19.03
N SER A 136 7.34 -25.78 -20.25
CA SER A 136 7.28 -24.49 -20.93
C SER A 136 5.85 -23.94 -20.83
N PRO A 137 5.67 -22.62 -20.62
CA PRO A 137 4.33 -22.05 -20.52
C PRO A 137 3.58 -22.36 -21.81
N ALA A 138 2.43 -23.01 -21.68
CA ALA A 138 1.58 -23.35 -22.81
C ALA A 138 1.30 -22.09 -23.62
N THR A 139 1.76 -22.08 -24.87
CA THR A 139 1.34 -21.11 -25.88
C THR A 139 -0.17 -21.21 -26.02
N ARG A 140 -0.87 -20.16 -25.56
CA ARG A 140 -2.33 -20.07 -25.66
C ARG A 140 -2.69 -19.97 -27.15
N GLY A 141 -3.61 -20.81 -27.62
CA GLY A 141 -4.07 -20.78 -29.01
C GLY A 141 -4.70 -19.43 -29.37
N GLU A 142 -4.53 -19.00 -30.62
CA GLU A 142 -4.93 -17.69 -31.16
C GLU A 142 -6.44 -17.37 -31.04
N ASP A 143 -7.28 -18.35 -30.67
CA ASP A 143 -8.75 -18.24 -30.63
C ASP A 143 -9.36 -18.01 -29.23
N ALA A 144 -8.57 -17.89 -28.17
CA ALA A 144 -9.09 -17.60 -26.83
C ALA A 144 -9.34 -16.08 -26.66
N PRO A 145 -10.50 -15.63 -26.12
CA PRO A 145 -10.76 -14.21 -25.95
C PRO A 145 -9.73 -13.59 -24.98
N PRO A 146 -9.23 -12.38 -25.28
CA PRO A 146 -8.21 -11.71 -24.46
C PRO A 146 -8.72 -11.48 -23.03
N GLN A 147 -7.97 -11.97 -22.03
CA GLN A 147 -8.35 -11.86 -20.60
C GLN A 147 -7.65 -10.71 -19.87
N GLY A 148 -7.08 -9.76 -20.63
CA GLY A 148 -6.24 -8.69 -20.07
C GLY A 148 -4.83 -9.17 -19.78
N ASP A 149 -4.19 -9.84 -20.74
CA ASP A 149 -2.83 -10.37 -20.62
C ASP A 149 -1.75 -9.28 -20.60
N THR A 150 -2.11 -8.01 -20.85
CA THR A 150 -1.29 -6.83 -20.55
C THR A 150 -2.04 -5.83 -19.68
N PRO A 151 -1.34 -4.98 -18.90
CA PRO A 151 -1.98 -3.94 -18.09
C PRO A 151 -2.88 -3.00 -18.90
N SER A 152 -2.46 -2.58 -20.10
CA SER A 152 -3.26 -1.68 -20.94
C SER A 152 -4.50 -2.36 -21.50
N LEU A 153 -4.40 -3.60 -21.96
CA LEU A 153 -5.55 -4.37 -22.42
C LEU A 153 -6.54 -4.60 -21.28
N LEU A 154 -6.04 -4.94 -20.10
CA LEU A 154 -6.87 -5.11 -18.92
C LEU A 154 -7.58 -3.81 -18.50
N SER A 155 -6.88 -2.68 -18.58
CA SER A 155 -7.47 -1.35 -18.33
C SER A 155 -8.58 -1.04 -19.35
N ALA A 156 -8.32 -1.26 -20.65
CA ALA A 156 -9.29 -1.03 -21.72
C ALA A 156 -10.55 -1.89 -21.55
N LEU A 157 -10.39 -3.19 -21.27
CA LEU A 157 -11.50 -4.11 -21.03
C LEU A 157 -12.35 -3.68 -19.81
N ARG A 158 -11.70 -3.18 -18.75
CA ARG A 158 -12.42 -2.67 -17.56
C ARG A 158 -13.17 -1.39 -17.86
N LEU A 159 -12.58 -0.48 -18.64
CA LEU A 159 -13.25 0.75 -19.06
C LEU A 159 -14.48 0.44 -19.92
N GLU A 160 -14.38 -0.51 -20.85
CA GLU A 160 -15.49 -0.97 -21.66
C GLU A 160 -16.61 -1.54 -20.78
N GLN A 161 -16.29 -2.47 -19.86
CA GLN A 161 -17.24 -3.04 -18.91
C GLN A 161 -17.92 -1.98 -18.04
N ALA A 162 -17.16 -1.01 -17.54
CA ALA A 162 -17.68 0.09 -16.75
C ALA A 162 -18.63 0.98 -17.59
N SER A 163 -18.25 1.31 -18.83
CA SER A 163 -19.07 2.17 -19.72
C SER A 163 -20.36 1.49 -20.20
N ALA A 164 -20.36 0.17 -20.33
CA ALA A 164 -21.54 -0.62 -20.70
C ALA A 164 -22.57 -0.75 -19.57
N SER A 165 -22.15 -0.52 -18.32
CA SER A 165 -23.02 -0.64 -17.14
C SER A 165 -23.91 0.61 -17.00
N LYS A 166 -25.21 0.40 -16.79
CA LYS A 166 -26.13 1.51 -16.50
C LYS A 166 -26.01 1.92 -15.03
N ILE A 167 -25.84 3.21 -14.79
CA ILE A 167 -25.86 3.79 -13.45
C ILE A 167 -27.32 4.05 -13.06
N ASP A 168 -27.78 3.45 -11.96
CA ASP A 168 -29.05 3.80 -11.33
C ASP A 168 -28.79 4.79 -10.19
N PRO A 169 -29.10 6.10 -10.36
CA PRO A 169 -28.85 7.10 -9.33
C PRO A 169 -29.67 6.88 -8.05
N SER A 170 -30.80 6.16 -8.15
CA SER A 170 -31.69 5.92 -7.00
C SER A 170 -31.17 4.87 -6.03
N ALA A 171 -30.20 4.05 -6.46
CA ALA A 171 -29.55 3.04 -5.64
C ALA A 171 -28.56 3.62 -4.62
N TYR A 172 -28.20 4.91 -4.76
CA TYR A 172 -27.21 5.57 -3.91
C TYR A 172 -27.89 6.44 -2.86
N ALA A 173 -27.60 6.18 -1.59
CA ALA A 173 -28.10 6.96 -0.46
C ALA A 173 -26.94 7.65 0.28
N PRO A 174 -27.13 8.90 0.75
CA PRO A 174 -26.13 9.55 1.57
C PRO A 174 -26.11 8.95 2.99
N ILE A 175 -24.92 8.72 3.52
CA ILE A 175 -24.72 8.31 4.91
C ILE A 175 -24.62 9.55 5.80
N ARG A 176 -25.59 9.70 6.70
CA ARG A 176 -25.78 10.92 7.50
C ARG A 176 -25.64 10.73 9.00
N ASP A 177 -25.43 9.51 9.44
CA ASP A 177 -25.26 9.13 10.84
C ASP A 177 -24.14 8.11 11.03
N ALA A 178 -23.57 8.12 12.23
CA ALA A 178 -22.40 7.30 12.55
C ALA A 178 -22.69 5.78 12.54
N ALA A 179 -23.94 5.35 12.78
CA ALA A 179 -24.27 3.94 12.78
C ALA A 179 -24.27 3.37 11.35
N ALA A 180 -24.88 4.09 10.41
CA ALA A 180 -24.84 3.76 8.99
C ALA A 180 -23.40 3.79 8.44
N LEU A 181 -22.59 4.77 8.86
CA LEU A 181 -21.17 4.83 8.46
C LEU A 181 -20.39 3.60 8.93
N LYS A 182 -20.54 3.21 10.21
CA LYS A 182 -19.86 2.02 10.76
C LYS A 182 -20.27 0.73 10.05
N ALA A 183 -21.56 0.56 9.76
CA ALA A 183 -22.04 -0.61 9.04
C ALA A 183 -21.43 -0.69 7.63
N TRP A 184 -21.34 0.46 6.94
CA TRP A 184 -20.74 0.51 5.62
C TRP A 184 -19.22 0.30 5.64
N ILE A 185 -18.52 0.82 6.64
CA ILE A 185 -17.08 0.54 6.83
C ILE A 185 -16.83 -0.95 7.04
N ALA A 186 -17.70 -1.65 7.76
CA ALA A 186 -17.58 -3.11 7.91
C ALA A 186 -17.75 -3.83 6.56
N GLU A 187 -18.72 -3.42 5.74
CA GLU A 187 -18.90 -3.91 4.36
C GLU A 187 -17.66 -3.66 3.50
N ALA A 188 -17.07 -2.46 3.58
CA ALA A 188 -15.86 -2.10 2.85
C ALA A 188 -14.62 -2.90 3.29
N ARG A 189 -14.49 -3.17 4.60
CA ARG A 189 -13.41 -4.01 5.14
C ARG A 189 -13.53 -5.45 4.65
N GLU A 190 -14.75 -5.99 4.60
CA GLU A 190 -15.01 -7.34 4.07
C GLU A 190 -14.73 -7.42 2.57
N ALA A 191 -15.09 -6.38 1.80
CA ALA A 191 -14.82 -6.33 0.36
C ALA A 191 -13.32 -6.31 0.04
N GLY A 192 -12.47 -5.80 0.95
CA GLY A 192 -11.00 -5.74 0.79
C GLY A 192 -10.50 -4.72 -0.24
N ILE A 193 -11.40 -4.14 -1.04
CA ILE A 193 -11.13 -3.11 -2.03
C ILE A 193 -12.12 -1.95 -1.87
N LEU A 194 -11.63 -0.72 -2.06
CA LEU A 194 -12.41 0.50 -1.90
C LEU A 194 -11.95 1.53 -2.94
N ALA A 195 -12.89 2.06 -3.72
CA ALA A 195 -12.68 3.31 -4.45
C ALA A 195 -13.20 4.47 -3.61
N PHE A 196 -12.46 5.57 -3.56
CA PHE A 196 -12.87 6.77 -2.86
C PHE A 196 -12.53 8.02 -3.67
N ASP A 197 -13.30 9.07 -3.44
CA ASP A 197 -13.07 10.41 -3.97
C ASP A 197 -13.48 11.44 -2.91
N ALA A 198 -12.81 12.59 -2.90
CA ALA A 198 -12.99 13.62 -1.88
C ALA A 198 -13.49 14.92 -2.52
N GLU A 199 -14.58 15.45 -1.98
CA GLU A 199 -15.13 16.73 -2.40
C GLU A 199 -14.59 17.84 -1.50
N THR A 200 -14.01 18.87 -2.10
CA THR A 200 -13.35 19.98 -1.40
C THR A 200 -13.96 21.33 -1.72
N SER A 201 -13.74 22.31 -0.84
CA SER A 201 -14.18 23.70 -1.06
C SER A 201 -13.36 24.46 -2.10
N SER A 202 -12.18 23.93 -2.48
CA SER A 202 -11.22 24.56 -3.38
C SER A 202 -10.38 23.52 -4.12
N SER A 203 -9.88 23.88 -5.31
CA SER A 203 -8.88 23.11 -6.04
C SER A 203 -7.46 23.32 -5.50
N ASP A 204 -7.22 24.32 -4.66
CA ASP A 204 -5.95 24.51 -3.96
C ASP A 204 -5.92 23.61 -2.71
N PRO A 205 -5.06 22.57 -2.67
CA PRO A 205 -5.02 21.63 -1.57
C PRO A 205 -4.57 22.26 -0.24
N MET A 206 -3.89 23.41 -0.26
CA MET A 206 -3.46 24.10 0.96
C MET A 206 -4.55 24.98 1.58
N GLN A 207 -5.63 25.25 0.85
CA GLN A 207 -6.76 26.07 1.29
C GLN A 207 -8.10 25.34 1.24
N ALA A 208 -8.08 24.06 0.86
CA ALA A 208 -9.26 23.23 0.73
C ALA A 208 -9.74 22.72 2.10
N ASP A 209 -11.03 22.94 2.36
CA ASP A 209 -11.76 22.24 3.41
C ASP A 209 -12.44 21.00 2.83
N LEU A 210 -12.49 19.92 3.61
CA LEU A 210 -13.20 18.69 3.23
C LEU A 210 -14.72 18.90 3.35
N ILE A 211 -15.45 18.70 2.25
CA ILE A 211 -16.90 18.89 2.17
C ILE A 211 -17.65 17.55 2.25
N GLY A 212 -17.10 16.50 1.64
CA GLY A 212 -17.66 15.16 1.70
C GLY A 212 -16.76 14.11 1.06
N LEU A 213 -17.17 12.85 1.20
CA LEU A 213 -16.46 11.69 0.63
C LEU A 213 -17.43 10.82 -0.16
N SER A 214 -17.05 10.50 -1.39
CA SER A 214 -17.69 9.49 -2.21
C SER A 214 -16.91 8.18 -2.05
N MET A 215 -17.60 7.07 -1.80
CA MET A 215 -16.95 5.78 -1.60
C MET A 215 -17.73 4.66 -2.29
N ALA A 216 -17.03 3.67 -2.86
CA ALA A 216 -17.64 2.53 -3.53
C ALA A 216 -16.88 1.23 -3.27
N VAL A 217 -17.63 0.17 -2.94
CA VAL A 217 -17.10 -1.19 -2.71
C VAL A 217 -17.30 -2.11 -3.91
N ALA A 218 -18.25 -1.78 -4.80
CA ALA A 218 -18.52 -2.50 -6.03
C ALA A 218 -19.26 -1.60 -7.04
N PRO A 219 -19.27 -1.93 -8.35
CA PRO A 219 -20.14 -1.27 -9.32
C PRO A 219 -21.61 -1.30 -8.85
N GLY A 220 -22.28 -0.15 -8.86
CA GLY A 220 -23.66 -0.03 -8.36
C GLY A 220 -23.80 0.06 -6.83
N ARG A 221 -22.71 -0.08 -6.07
CA ARG A 221 -22.70 0.01 -4.60
C ARG A 221 -21.74 1.09 -4.13
N ALA A 222 -22.28 2.30 -4.04
CA ALA A 222 -21.56 3.49 -3.56
C ALA A 222 -22.36 4.25 -2.52
N VAL A 223 -21.68 5.09 -1.75
CA VAL A 223 -22.27 5.97 -0.75
C VAL A 223 -21.58 7.32 -0.79
N TYR A 224 -22.31 8.34 -0.37
CA TYR A 224 -21.77 9.67 -0.16
C TYR A 224 -21.88 10.05 1.32
N VAL A 225 -20.79 10.51 1.91
CA VAL A 225 -20.75 10.99 3.29
C VAL A 225 -20.64 12.51 3.29
N PRO A 226 -21.76 13.24 3.45
CA PRO A 226 -21.74 14.69 3.59
C PRO A 226 -21.17 15.09 4.96
N LEU A 227 -20.14 15.95 4.96
CA LEU A 227 -19.46 16.40 6.19
C LEU A 227 -19.64 17.90 6.47
N ALA A 228 -19.59 18.74 5.43
CA ALA A 228 -19.63 20.20 5.59
C ALA A 228 -20.63 20.92 4.65
N HIS A 229 -21.73 20.27 4.27
CA HIS A 229 -22.73 20.88 3.38
C HIS A 229 -23.48 21.99 4.09
N LYS A 230 -23.76 23.06 3.34
CA LYS A 230 -24.55 24.21 3.78
C LYS A 230 -25.90 24.25 3.06
N ASN A 231 -26.91 24.81 3.71
CA ASN A 231 -28.22 25.04 3.10
C ASN A 231 -28.12 26.22 2.12
N GLY A 232 -28.54 26.02 0.87
CA GLY A 232 -28.52 27.05 -0.17
C GLY A 232 -29.67 28.07 -0.12
N ASN A 233 -30.66 27.89 0.77
CA ASN A 233 -31.84 28.76 0.83
C ASN A 233 -31.68 29.86 1.90
N GLY A 234 -31.53 31.11 1.46
CA GLY A 234 -32.17 32.24 2.14
C GLY A 234 -31.33 33.21 2.99
N ASP A 235 -30.00 33.26 2.85
CA ASP A 235 -29.20 34.36 3.40
C ASP A 235 -27.94 34.55 2.53
N LEU A 236 -27.54 35.82 2.28
CA LEU A 236 -26.29 36.23 1.65
C LEU A 236 -25.04 35.58 2.30
N LEU A 237 -25.21 34.96 3.48
CA LEU A 237 -24.17 34.28 4.26
C LEU A 237 -24.30 32.74 4.31
N GLY A 238 -25.12 32.12 3.46
CA GLY A 238 -25.03 30.67 3.19
C GLY A 238 -25.77 29.74 4.16
N GLY A 239 -26.94 30.16 4.68
CA GLY A 239 -28.03 29.30 5.18
C GLY A 239 -27.73 28.32 6.33
N GLY A 240 -26.52 28.35 6.90
CA GLY A 240 -26.08 27.44 7.95
C GLY A 240 -25.82 26.00 7.46
N MET A 241 -25.33 25.15 8.37
CA MET A 241 -25.03 23.75 8.06
C MET A 241 -26.30 22.94 7.80
N LEU A 242 -26.27 22.07 6.79
CA LEU A 242 -27.32 21.09 6.57
C LEU A 242 -27.45 20.18 7.80
N LYS A 243 -28.68 19.96 8.27
CA LYS A 243 -28.97 19.08 9.42
C LYS A 243 -28.66 17.62 9.07
N ASN A 244 -28.39 16.82 10.10
CA ASN A 244 -28.12 15.38 10.00
C ASN A 244 -26.88 15.10 9.12
N GLN A 245 -25.75 15.69 9.48
CA GLN A 245 -24.44 15.32 8.96
C GLN A 245 -23.57 14.89 10.14
N ILE A 246 -22.67 13.94 9.91
CA ILE A 246 -21.72 13.50 10.93
C ILE A 246 -20.66 14.60 11.09
N PRO A 247 -20.31 15.02 12.32
CA PRO A 247 -19.21 15.95 12.53
C PRO A 247 -17.92 15.45 11.87
N VAL A 248 -17.21 16.33 11.14
CA VAL A 248 -16.00 15.98 10.36
C VAL A 248 -15.01 15.14 11.17
N ARG A 249 -14.66 15.56 12.38
CA ARG A 249 -13.69 14.83 13.23
C ARG A 249 -14.18 13.46 13.65
N GLU A 250 -15.49 13.30 13.88
CA GLU A 250 -16.08 12.02 14.23
C GLU A 250 -16.08 11.07 13.03
N ALA A 251 -16.50 11.54 11.87
CA ALA A 251 -16.47 10.75 10.64
C ALA A 251 -15.05 10.28 10.28
N LEU A 252 -14.05 11.17 10.35
CA LEU A 252 -12.66 10.83 10.09
C LEU A 252 -12.04 9.89 11.13
N ALA A 253 -12.57 9.84 12.35
CA ALA A 253 -12.11 8.88 13.35
C ALA A 253 -12.71 7.47 13.13
N LEU A 254 -13.79 7.37 12.36
CA LEU A 254 -14.45 6.11 12.03
C LEU A 254 -13.86 5.46 10.77
N LEU A 255 -13.60 6.28 9.74
CA LEU A 255 -12.97 5.88 8.48
C LEU A 255 -11.53 5.39 8.70
#